data_AF-A0A6M1R5R1-F1
#
_entry.id   AF-A0A6M1R5R1-F1
#
_cell.length_a   1.000
_cell.length_b   1.000
_cell.length_c   1.000
_cell.angle_alpha   90.00
_cell.angle_beta   90.00
_cell.angle_gamma   90.00
#
_symmetry.space_group_name_H-M   'P 1'
#
loop_
_entity.id
_entity.type
_entity.pdbx_description
1 polymer ?
#
loop_
_entity_poly.entity_id
_entity_poly.type
_entity_poly.pdbx_seq_one_letter_code
_entity_poly.pdbx_strand_id
1 'polypeptide(L)'
;MSDNSLIVKEASIDDLETTLRTAAEDLRTFFTDLMDEVDQITAGWSAETGSKQAADRAARRMIDASGRAASVLETMATAVHNYGEEAHDIEVKNVAIVG
;
A
#
# COMPACT_ATOMS: atom_id res chain seq x y z
N MET A 1 -16.93 -9.82 31.05
CA MET A 1 -16.04 -8.69 30.75
C MET A 1 -15.16 -9.00 29.53
N SER A 2 -15.75 -9.50 28.43
CA SER A 2 -15.00 -9.93 27.22
C SER A 2 -15.11 -8.92 26.07
N ASP A 3 -16.24 -8.22 25.95
CA ASP A 3 -16.59 -7.47 24.73
C ASP A 3 -15.70 -6.25 24.43
N ASN A 4 -15.30 -5.47 25.44
CA ASN A 4 -14.57 -4.22 25.17
C ASN A 4 -13.14 -4.43 24.66
N SER A 5 -12.49 -5.56 24.97
CA SER A 5 -11.13 -5.83 24.48
C SER A 5 -11.11 -6.30 23.02
N LEU A 6 -12.23 -6.77 22.49
CA LEU A 6 -12.34 -7.39 21.16
C LEU A 6 -12.67 -6.35 20.10
N ILE A 7 -13.66 -5.51 20.39
CA ILE A 7 -14.01 -4.35 19.56
C ILE A 7 -12.78 -3.45 19.34
N VAL A 8 -11.94 -3.27 20.36
CA VAL A 8 -10.69 -2.49 20.25
C VAL A 8 -9.66 -3.18 19.33
N LYS A 9 -9.58 -4.51 19.33
CA LYS A 9 -8.64 -5.27 18.49
C LYS A 9 -9.08 -5.30 17.03
N GLU A 10 -10.37 -5.51 16.77
CA GLU A 10 -10.96 -5.46 15.42
C GLU A 10 -10.79 -4.06 14.81
N ALA A 11 -11.13 -3.00 15.56
CA ALA A 11 -10.89 -1.62 15.12
C ALA A 11 -9.40 -1.35 14.83
N SER A 12 -8.48 -1.94 15.61
CA SER A 12 -7.03 -1.79 15.37
C SER A 12 -6.55 -2.53 14.11
N ILE A 13 -7.22 -3.63 13.74
CA ILE A 13 -6.92 -4.40 12.53
C ILE A 13 -7.43 -3.66 11.29
N ASP A 14 -8.64 -3.13 11.34
CA ASP A 14 -9.23 -2.31 10.28
C ASP A 14 -8.44 -1.02 10.04
N ASP A 15 -8.01 -0.35 11.13
CA ASP A 15 -7.16 0.84 11.05
C ASP A 15 -5.80 0.50 10.41
N LEU A 16 -5.23 -0.66 10.71
CA LEU A 16 -3.97 -1.12 10.13
C LEU A 16 -4.13 -1.46 8.64
N GLU A 17 -5.21 -2.17 8.27
CA GLU A 17 -5.54 -2.44 6.86
C GLU A 17 -5.66 -1.12 6.08
N THR A 18 -6.45 -0.19 6.61
CA THR A 18 -6.69 1.12 5.99
C THR A 18 -5.37 1.87 5.82
N THR A 19 -4.55 1.92 6.86
CA THR A 19 -3.24 2.59 6.82
C THR A 19 -2.32 2.00 5.74
N LEU A 20 -2.28 0.67 5.61
CA LEU A 20 -1.46 0.00 4.60
C LEU A 20 -1.95 0.28 3.18
N ARG A 21 -3.26 0.30 2.95
CA ARG A 21 -3.86 0.66 1.66
C ARG A 21 -3.58 2.11 1.30
N THR A 22 -3.83 3.04 2.22
CA THR A 22 -3.54 4.47 2.03
C THR A 22 -2.05 4.69 1.72
N ALA A 23 -1.15 4.05 2.45
CA ALA A 23 0.28 4.14 2.18
C ALA A 23 0.66 3.63 0.77
N ALA A 24 0.00 2.58 0.28
CA ALA A 24 0.22 2.07 -1.09
C ALA A 24 -0.26 3.08 -2.16
N GLU A 25 -1.41 3.72 -1.93
CA GLU A 25 -1.98 4.73 -2.82
C GLU A 25 -1.15 6.03 -2.82
N ASP A 26 -0.74 6.50 -1.65
CA ASP A 26 0.13 7.67 -1.49
C ASP A 26 1.46 7.46 -2.20
N LEU A 27 2.04 6.25 -2.08
CA LEU A 27 3.28 5.92 -2.77
C LEU A 27 3.11 5.98 -4.30
N ARG A 28 2.01 5.42 -4.82
CA ARG A 28 1.72 5.48 -6.27
C ARG A 28 1.56 6.91 -6.76
N THR A 29 0.84 7.73 -6.01
CA THR A 29 0.59 9.13 -6.33
C THR A 29 1.90 9.92 -6.35
N PHE A 30 2.68 9.84 -5.27
CA PHE A 30 3.97 10.52 -5.16
C PHE A 30 4.90 10.21 -6.34
N PHE A 31 5.01 8.94 -6.73
CA PHE A 31 5.88 8.58 -7.85
C PHE A 31 5.33 8.98 -9.21
N THR A 32 4.00 9.03 -9.38
CA THR A 32 3.38 9.57 -10.60
C THR A 32 3.69 11.07 -10.73
N ASP A 33 3.51 11.82 -9.65
CA ASP A 33 3.80 13.26 -9.62
C ASP A 33 5.29 13.54 -9.88
N LEU A 34 6.18 12.77 -9.25
CA LEU A 34 7.63 12.89 -9.47
C LEU A 34 8.01 12.63 -10.93
N MET A 35 7.34 11.67 -11.58
CA MET A 35 7.58 11.33 -12.98
C MET A 35 7.14 12.46 -13.90
N ASP A 36 5.97 13.03 -13.65
CA ASP A 36 5.47 14.19 -14.39
C ASP A 36 6.42 15.39 -14.23
N GLU A 37 6.96 15.61 -13.03
CA GLU A 37 7.96 16.67 -12.80
C GLU A 37 9.27 16.42 -13.55
N VAL A 38 9.78 15.18 -13.57
CA VAL A 38 10.97 14.80 -14.35
C VAL A 38 10.72 15.02 -15.85
N ASP A 39 9.55 14.64 -16.36
CA ASP A 39 9.20 14.85 -17.76
C ASP A 39 9.10 16.35 -18.11
N GLN A 40 8.54 17.18 -17.22
CA GLN A 40 8.51 18.63 -17.40
C GLN A 40 9.92 19.24 -17.43
N ILE A 41 10.80 18.86 -16.50
CA ILE A 41 12.18 19.36 -16.44
C ILE A 41 12.98 18.96 -17.69
N THR A 42 12.70 17.78 -18.23
CA THR A 42 13.46 17.20 -19.34
C THR A 42 12.82 17.39 -20.72
N ALA A 43 11.65 18.03 -20.81
CA ALA A 43 10.90 18.22 -22.05
C ALA A 43 11.69 18.94 -23.15
N GLY A 44 12.59 19.86 -22.77
CA GLY A 44 13.43 20.60 -23.71
C GLY A 44 14.73 19.88 -24.12
N TRP A 45 15.01 18.70 -23.55
CA TRP A 45 16.26 18.00 -23.82
C TRP A 45 16.14 17.22 -25.13
N SER A 46 17.18 17.26 -25.96
CA SER A 46 17.24 16.39 -27.13
C SER A 46 17.26 14.92 -26.68
N ALA A 47 16.36 14.12 -27.27
CA ALA A 47 16.18 12.70 -26.97
C ALA A 47 17.45 11.88 -27.22
N GLU A 48 18.33 12.35 -28.09
CA GLU A 48 19.58 11.66 -28.44
C GLU A 48 20.70 11.89 -27.41
N THR A 49 20.49 12.82 -26.47
CA THR A 49 21.50 13.09 -25.43
C THR A 49 21.57 11.95 -24.42
N GLY A 50 22.80 11.60 -24.02
CA GLY A 50 23.02 10.61 -22.95
C GLY A 50 22.32 10.98 -21.65
N SER A 51 22.18 12.28 -21.36
CA SER A 51 21.48 12.80 -20.18
C SER A 51 19.97 12.51 -20.21
N LYS A 52 19.27 12.74 -21.33
CA LYS A 52 17.83 12.43 -21.44
C LYS A 52 17.59 10.94 -21.29
N GLN A 53 18.38 10.12 -21.98
CA GLN A 53 18.26 8.67 -21.86
C GLN A 53 18.58 8.15 -20.44
N ALA A 54 19.52 8.79 -19.74
CA ALA A 54 19.83 8.44 -18.35
C ALA A 54 18.69 8.81 -17.41
N ALA A 55 18.09 9.99 -17.58
CA ALA A 55 16.91 10.42 -16.83
C ALA A 55 15.75 9.42 -17.05
N ASP A 56 15.41 9.11 -18.30
CA ASP A 56 14.31 8.19 -18.62
C ASP A 56 14.53 6.79 -18.03
N ARG A 57 15.77 6.29 -18.01
CA ARG A 57 16.10 5.00 -17.40
C ARG A 57 15.96 5.03 -15.88
N ALA A 58 16.40 6.10 -15.23
CA ALA A 58 16.25 6.27 -13.79
C ALA A 58 14.76 6.34 -13.41
N ALA A 59 14.01 7.14 -14.15
CA ALA A 59 12.59 7.35 -14.00
C ALA A 59 11.79 6.02 -14.06
N ARG A 60 12.03 5.20 -15.10
CA ARG A 60 11.43 3.86 -15.23
C ARG A 60 11.79 2.93 -14.07
N ARG A 61 13.05 2.93 -13.63
CA ARG A 61 13.48 2.10 -12.48
C ARG A 61 12.80 2.51 -11.19
N MET A 62 12.54 3.81 -11.00
CA MET A 62 11.82 4.33 -9.85
C MET A 62 10.35 3.92 -9.86
N ILE A 63 9.67 4.01 -11.01
CA ILE A 63 8.30 3.49 -11.19
C ILE A 63 8.24 1.99 -10.87
N ASP A 64 9.15 1.20 -11.42
CA ASP A 64 9.16 -0.25 -11.17
C ASP A 64 9.37 -0.57 -9.69
N ALA A 65 10.26 0.16 -9.02
CA ALA A 65 10.54 -0.01 -7.60
C ALA A 65 9.34 0.40 -6.73
N SER A 66 8.69 1.52 -7.05
CA SER A 66 7.53 2.00 -6.32
C SER A 66 6.32 1.09 -6.50
N GLY A 67 6.10 0.58 -7.72
CA GLY A 67 5.05 -0.40 -7.99
C GLY A 67 5.23 -1.68 -7.17
N ARG A 68 6.46 -2.19 -7.04
CA ARG A 68 6.76 -3.32 -6.15
C ARG A 68 6.49 -3.02 -4.69
N ALA A 69 6.90 -1.84 -4.19
CA ALA A 69 6.67 -1.45 -2.81
C ALA A 69 5.17 -1.28 -2.50
N ALA A 70 4.41 -0.64 -3.38
CA ALA A 70 2.96 -0.51 -3.26
C ALA A 70 2.27 -1.89 -3.25
N SER A 71 2.72 -2.82 -4.12
CA SER A 71 2.18 -4.19 -4.15
C SER A 71 2.47 -4.98 -2.86
N VAL A 72 3.64 -4.77 -2.24
CA VAL A 72 3.93 -5.37 -0.92
C VAL A 72 2.99 -4.82 0.15
N LEU A 73 2.74 -3.51 0.16
CA LEU A 73 1.81 -2.89 1.11
C LEU A 73 0.36 -3.42 0.93
N GLU A 74 -0.09 -3.59 -0.31
CA GLU A 74 -1.40 -4.19 -0.60
C GLU A 74 -1.48 -5.66 -0.18
N THR A 75 -0.38 -6.42 -0.35
CA THR A 75 -0.29 -7.80 0.10
C THR A 75 -0.38 -7.87 1.63
N MET A 76 0.30 -6.97 2.33
CA MET A 76 0.21 -6.85 3.79
C MET A 76 -1.20 -6.47 4.23
N ALA A 77 -1.85 -5.49 3.57
CA ALA A 77 -3.23 -5.11 3.86
C ALA A 77 -4.18 -6.31 3.72
N THR A 78 -4.03 -7.09 2.65
CA THR A 78 -4.83 -8.30 2.42
C THR A 78 -4.60 -9.36 3.50
N ALA A 79 -3.35 -9.56 3.95
CA ALA A 79 -3.05 -10.50 5.02
C ALA A 79 -3.64 -10.06 6.37
N VAL A 80 -3.60 -8.75 6.66
CA VAL A 80 -4.21 -8.16 7.86
C VAL A 80 -5.73 -8.33 7.84
N HIS A 81 -6.36 -8.05 6.69
CA HIS A 81 -7.79 -8.27 6.49
C HIS A 81 -8.20 -9.72 6.77
N ASN A 82 -7.52 -10.68 6.15
CA ASN A 82 -7.82 -12.10 6.33
C ASN A 82 -7.63 -12.56 7.78
N TYR A 83 -6.61 -12.02 8.48
CA TYR A 83 -6.41 -12.30 9.90
C TYR A 83 -7.54 -11.73 10.76
N GLY A 84 -8.03 -10.54 10.43
CA GLY A 84 -9.22 -9.94 11.07
C GLY A 84 -10.45 -10.82 10.92
N GLU A 85 -10.75 -11.24 9.69
CA GLU A 85 -11.87 -12.14 9.38
C GLU A 85 -11.74 -13.46 10.15
N GLU A 86 -10.57 -14.12 10.14
CA GLU A 86 -10.36 -15.37 10.88
C GLU A 86 -10.53 -15.19 12.39
N ALA A 87 -10.04 -14.09 12.95
CA ALA A 87 -10.21 -13.77 14.37
C ALA A 87 -11.70 -13.61 14.72
N HIS A 88 -12.45 -12.84 13.90
CA HIS A 88 -13.88 -12.66 14.05
C HIS A 88 -14.64 -14.01 13.97
N ASP A 89 -14.29 -14.85 12.98
CA ASP A 89 -14.94 -16.14 12.74
C ASP A 89 -14.74 -17.14 13.88
N ILE A 90 -13.54 -17.17 14.47
CA ILE A 90 -13.23 -17.98 15.66
C ILE A 90 -14.06 -17.50 16.86
N GLU A 91 -14.22 -16.19 17.03
CA GLU A 91 -14.99 -15.64 18.13
C GLU A 91 -16.48 -15.92 18.02
N VAL A 92 -17.07 -15.72 16.84
CA VAL A 92 -18.49 -16.06 16.59
C VAL A 92 -18.72 -17.54 16.91
N LYS A 93 -17.82 -18.43 16.49
CA LYS A 93 -17.89 -19.87 16.80
C LYS A 93 -17.77 -20.15 18.30
N ASN A 94 -16.85 -19.51 19.00
CA ASN A 94 -16.67 -19.69 20.45
C ASN A 94 -17.86 -19.18 21.25
N VAL A 95 -18.45 -18.04 20.89
CA VAL A 95 -19.68 -17.52 21.51
C VAL A 95 -20.86 -18.46 21.28
N ALA A 96 -20.99 -19.02 20.07
CA ALA A 96 -22.04 -19.98 19.73
C ALA A 96 -21.92 -21.34 20.45
N ILE A 97 -20.74 -21.69 20.96
CA ILE A 97 -20.51 -22.93 21.73
C ILE A 97 -20.78 -22.73 23.23
N VAL A 98 -20.67 -21.49 23.73
CA VAL A 98 -20.82 -21.14 25.16
C VAL A 98 -22.22 -20.61 25.49
N GLY A 99 -22.98 -20.13 24.49
CA GLY A 99 -24.39 -19.71 24.60
C GLY A 99 -25.37 -20.85 24.36
#